data_AF-A0A6G0YIF4-F1
#
_entry.id   AF-A0A6G0YIF4-F1
#
_cell.length_a   1.000
_cell.length_b   1.000
_cell.length_c   1.000
_cell.angle_alpha   90.00
_cell.angle_beta   90.00
_cell.angle_gamma   90.00
#
_symmetry.space_group_name_H-M   'P 1'
#
loop_
_entity.id
_entity.type
_entity.pdbx_description
1 polymer ?
#
loop_
_entity_poly.entity_id
_entity_poly.type
_entity_poly.pdbx_seq_one_letter_code
_entity_poly.pdbx_strand_id
1 'polypeptide(L)' 'MFCNLKIESSELPDHGLVFIWQSLADNVTQPIAVFTSKRLVKGVDLAQLVLRSILLLEDAELQVPGLTCEL' A
#
# COMPACT_ATOMS: atom_id res chain seq x y z
N MET A 1 1.38 7.78 -22.33
CA MET A 1 1.72 6.69 -23.28
C MET A 1 1.24 5.39 -22.65
N PHE A 2 0.07 4.91 -23.06
CA PHE A 2 -0.44 3.61 -22.59
C PHE A 2 0.10 2.54 -23.54
N CYS A 3 1.05 1.73 -23.07
CA CYS A 3 1.50 0.57 -23.81
C CYS A 3 0.35 -0.44 -23.88
N ASN A 4 -0.11 -0.73 -25.09
CA ASN A 4 -1.14 -1.73 -25.35
C ASN A 4 -0.49 -3.12 -25.29
N LEU A 5 -0.33 -3.64 -24.07
CA LEU A 5 0.16 -4.99 -23.83
C LEU A 5 -1.03 -5.93 -23.88
N LYS A 6 -1.02 -6.89 -24.81
CA LYS A 6 -2.05 -7.94 -24.87
C LYS A 6 -1.75 -8.96 -23.76
N ILE A 7 -2.22 -8.65 -22.56
CA ILE A 7 -2.06 -9.49 -21.37
C ILE A 7 -3.20 -10.50 -21.37
N GLU A 8 -2.89 -11.80 -21.31
CA GLU A 8 -3.92 -12.82 -21.12
C GLU A 8 -4.65 -12.55 -19.80
N SER A 9 -5.97 -12.77 -19.70
CA SER A 9 -6.71 -12.36 -18.49
C SER A 9 -6.23 -13.09 -17.23
N SER A 10 -5.66 -14.29 -17.40
CA SER A 10 -4.99 -15.05 -16.36
C SER A 10 -3.76 -14.34 -15.81
N GLU A 11 -3.16 -13.40 -16.57
CA GLU A 11 -1.96 -12.60 -16.30
C GLU A 11 -2.21 -11.26 -15.59
N LEU A 12 -3.48 -10.87 -15.41
CA LEU A 12 -3.84 -9.63 -14.72
C LEU A 12 -3.78 -9.79 -13.19
N PRO A 13 -3.35 -8.76 -12.44
CA PRO A 13 -3.49 -8.72 -10.99
C PRO A 13 -4.96 -8.74 -10.57
N ASP A 14 -5.30 -9.57 -9.60
CA ASP A 14 -6.65 -9.71 -9.04
C ASP A 14 -6.72 -9.26 -7.57
N HIS A 15 -5.58 -8.96 -6.94
CA HIS A 15 -5.50 -8.44 -5.57
C HIS A 15 -4.75 -7.09 -5.55
N GLY A 16 -5.23 -6.17 -4.72
CA GLY A 16 -4.58 -4.89 -4.45
C GLY A 16 -4.21 -4.78 -2.97
N LEU A 17 -2.95 -4.48 -2.68
CA LEU A 17 -2.50 -4.05 -1.37
C LEU A 17 -2.42 -2.53 -1.36
N VAL A 18 -3.21 -1.90 -0.49
CA VAL A 18 -3.28 -0.45 -0.34
C VAL A 18 -2.84 -0.06 1.06
N PHE A 19 -1.86 0.83 1.15
CA PHE A 19 -1.50 1.48 2.41
C PHE A 19 -2.20 2.82 2.49
N ILE A 20 -2.90 3.05 3.60
CA ILE A 20 -3.68 4.25 3.83
C ILE A 20 -3.15 4.91 5.10
N TRP A 21 -2.85 6.20 5.00
CA TRP A 21 -2.65 7.04 6.17
C TRP A 21 -3.98 7.70 6.54
N GLN A 22 -4.30 7.66 7.82
CA GLN A 22 -5.48 8.30 8.38
C GLN A 22 -5.04 9.14 9.58
N SER A 23 -5.40 10.43 9.56
CA SER A 23 -5.20 11.29 10.71
C SER A 23 -6.08 10.82 11.86
N LEU A 24 -5.54 10.84 13.08
CA LEU A 24 -6.29 10.57 14.30
C LEU A 24 -7.01 11.82 14.82
N ALA A 25 -6.41 12.99 14.61
CA ALA A 25 -6.95 14.27 15.09
C ALA A 25 -7.94 14.87 14.09
N ASP A 26 -7.70 14.64 12.80
CA ASP A 26 -8.48 15.21 11.71
C ASP A 26 -9.20 14.12 10.92
N ASN A 27 -10.28 14.49 10.23
CA ASN A 27 -10.99 13.57 9.35
C ASN A 27 -10.35 13.52 7.95
N VAL A 28 -9.05 13.22 7.89
CA VAL A 28 -8.26 13.15 6.65
C VAL A 28 -7.73 11.74 6.45
N THR A 29 -7.98 11.19 5.26
CA THR A 29 -7.52 9.86 4.86
C THR A 29 -6.92 9.95 3.46
N GLN A 30 -5.73 9.40 3.29
CA GLN A 30 -5.01 9.45 2.01
C GLN A 30 -4.30 8.10 1.74
N PRO A 31 -4.49 7.50 0.55
CA PRO A 31 -3.65 6.39 0.12
C PRO A 31 -2.21 6.87 -0.07
N ILE A 32 -1.25 6.14 0.49
CA ILE A 32 0.19 6.48 0.40
C ILE A 32 0.98 5.52 -0.48
N ALA A 33 0.46 4.31 -0.68
CA ALA A 33 1.05 3.34 -1.62
C ALA A 33 -0.01 2.35 -2.10
N VAL A 34 0.10 1.94 -3.37
CA VAL A 34 -0.78 0.95 -4.00
C VAL A 34 0.08 -0.06 -4.74
N PHE A 35 -0.11 -1.34 -4.44
CA PHE A 35 0.55 -2.45 -5.11
C PHE A 35 -0.51 -3.40 -5.66
N THR A 36 -0.35 -3.81 -6.90
CA THR A 36 -1.22 -4.82 -7.52
C THR A 36 -0.43 -6.11 -7.67
N SER A 37 -1.08 -7.23 -7.33
CA SER A 37 -0.45 -8.54 -7.39
C SER A 37 -1.47 -9.61 -7.73
N LYS A 38 -0.98 -10.73 -8.26
CA LYS A 38 -1.77 -11.95 -8.42
C LYS A 38 -1.77 -12.89 -7.21
N ARG A 39 -0.84 -12.64 -6.29
CA ARG A 39 -0.51 -13.55 -5.20
C ARG A 39 -0.39 -12.72 -3.95
N LEU A 40 -0.75 -13.32 -2.82
CA LEU A 40 -0.54 -12.70 -1.52
C LEU A 40 0.90 -12.23 -1.38
N VAL A 41 1.06 -11.03 -0.86
CA VAL A 41 2.36 -10.45 -0.56
C VAL A 41 3.01 -11.30 0.54
N LYS A 42 4.26 -11.71 0.33
CA LYS A 42 4.99 -12.50 1.33
C LYS A 42 5.16 -11.66 2.59
N GLY A 43 5.08 -12.28 3.76
CA GLY A 43 5.17 -11.56 5.04
C GLY A 43 6.43 -10.69 5.19
N VAL A 44 7.58 -11.16 4.69
CA VAL A 44 8.83 -10.39 4.69
C VAL A 44 8.76 -9.14 3.81
N ASP A 45 8.15 -9.26 2.63
CA ASP A 45 7.98 -8.15 1.71
C ASP A 45 6.97 -7.16 2.29
N LEU A 46 5.87 -7.65 2.89
CA LEU A 46 4.87 -6.83 3.57
C LEU A 46 5.49 -6.02 4.71
N ALA A 47 6.32 -6.63 5.55
CA ALA A 47 7.00 -5.95 6.64
C ALA A 47 7.93 -4.83 6.13
N GLN A 48 8.66 -5.07 5.03
CA GLN A 48 9.49 -4.03 4.40
C GLN A 48 8.65 -2.89 3.82
N LEU A 49 7.51 -3.20 3.20
CA LEU A 49 6.59 -2.18 2.68
C LEU A 49 6.00 -1.33 3.80
N VAL A 50 5.54 -1.95 4.89
CA VAL A 50 5.07 -1.25 6.10
C VAL A 50 6.13 -0.29 6.63
N LEU A 51 7.38 -0.76 6.80
CA LEU A 51 8.47 0.07 7.32
C LEU A 51 8.77 1.25 6.38
N ARG A 52 8.79 1.03 5.07
CA ARG A 52 8.97 2.11 4.07
C ARG A 52 7.84 3.12 4.12
N SER A 53 6.60 2.68 4.31
CA SER A 53 5.43 3.55 4.46
C SER A 53 5.50 4.41 5.71
N ILE A 54 5.98 3.87 6.84
CA ILE A 54 6.19 4.64 8.07
C ILE A 54 7.27 5.70 7.84
N LEU A 55 8.42 5.31 7.29
CA LEU A 55 9.52 6.24 7.01
C LEU A 55 9.10 7.38 6.07
N LEU A 56 8.26 7.09 5.06
CA LEU A 56 7.69 8.11 4.17
C LEU A 56 6.84 9.13 4.93
N LEU A 57 6.05 8.68 5.91
CA LEU A 57 5.21 9.55 6.72
C LEU A 57 6.04 10.37 7.71
N GLU A 58 7.06 9.76 8.33
CA GLU A 58 7.97 10.44 9.25
C GLU A 58 8.79 11.52 8.54
N ASP A 59 9.25 11.29 7.31
CA ASP A 59 9.91 12.29 6.46
C ASP A 59 8.99 13.48 6.12
N ALA A 60 7.66 13.24 6.13
CA ALA A 60 6.63 14.27 6.00
C ALA A 60 6.21 14.89 7.35
N GLU A 61 6.98 14.69 8.42
CA GLU A 61 6.72 15.17 9.79
C GLU A 61 5.44 14.60 10.43
N LEU A 62 4.92 13.48 9.92
CA LEU A 62 3.75 12.79 10.46
C LEU A 62 4.16 11.68 11.42
N GLN A 63 3.45 11.56 12.54
CA GLN A 63 3.66 10.47 13.51
C GLN A 63 2.73 9.29 13.23
N VAL A 64 3.24 8.07 13.38
CA VAL A 64 2.48 6.81 13.22
C VAL A 64 2.37 6.10 14.58
N PRO A 65 1.35 6.42 15.40
CA PRO A 65 1.20 5.84 16.74
C PRO A 65 0.68 4.39 16.72
N GLY A 66 0.16 3.92 15.60
CA GLY A 66 -0.38 2.58 15.47
C GLY A 66 -0.62 2.18 14.02
N LEU A 67 -0.74 0.87 13.81
CA LEU A 67 -1.10 0.25 12.54
C LEU A 67 -2.35 -0.59 12.74
N THR A 68 -3.21 -0.64 11.72
CA THR A 68 -4.35 -1.54 11.64
C THR A 68 -4.33 -2.27 10.30
N CYS A 69 -4.87 -3.48 10.28
CA CYS A 69 -5.04 -4.27 9.07
C CYS A 69 -6.40 -4.95 9.11
N GLU A 70 -7.01 -5.18 7.94
CA GLU A 70 -8.19 -6.04 7.87
C GLU A 70 -7.75 -7.50 8.06
N LEU A 71 -8.48 -8.22 8.93
CA LEU A 71 -8.27 -9.65 9.22
C LEU A 71 -8.84 -10.54 8.12
#